data_AF-A0A2W4KX41-F1
#
_entry.id   AF-A0A2W4KX41-F1
#
_cell.length_a   1.000
_cell.length_b   1.000
_cell.length_c   1.000
_cell.angle_alpha   90.00
_cell.angle_beta   90.00
_cell.angle_gamma   90.00
#
_symmetry.space_group_name_H-M   'P 1'
#
loop_
_entity.id
_entity.type
_entity.pdbx_description
1 polymer ?
#
loop_
_entity_poly.entity_id
_entity_poly.type
_entity_poly.pdbx_seq_one_letter_code
_entity_poly.pdbx_strand_id
1 'polypeptide(L)'
;VGIGDDGRVVRLRGQTFGEERESGDYVGLCALGRPGLFALPEQGCLVQDFALPLLRRGVRIDTVPYAGTVAFPGDSLAGYLAENLSWLERRGTQGAHLGAGAQVAPGISIERSVIGAGARVEGSGRLLRCVVWPGASARAPLENTIVTTSGKRVRVEASAP
;
A
#
# COMPACT_ATOMS: atom_id res chain seq x y z
N VAL A 1 -4.29 5.75 -17.25
CA VAL A 1 -3.36 5.75 -18.40
C VAL A 1 -4.11 5.25 -19.61
N GLY A 2 -4.16 6.01 -20.70
CA GLY A 2 -4.78 5.54 -21.94
C GLY A 2 -3.74 4.88 -22.84
N ILE A 3 -4.13 3.77 -23.45
CA ILE A 3 -3.30 2.83 -24.19
C ILE A 3 -3.84 2.74 -25.62
N GLY A 4 -2.95 2.85 -26.61
CA GLY A 4 -3.28 2.72 -28.02
C GLY A 4 -3.29 1.25 -28.50
N ASP A 5 -3.70 1.02 -29.75
CA ASP A 5 -3.76 -0.32 -30.38
C ASP A 5 -2.42 -1.08 -30.33
N ASP A 6 -1.31 -0.35 -30.33
CA ASP A 6 0.05 -0.87 -30.34
C ASP A 6 0.66 -0.98 -28.93
N GLY A 7 -0.15 -0.85 -27.87
CA GLY A 7 0.29 -1.02 -26.48
C GLY A 7 1.09 0.14 -25.90
N ARG A 8 1.20 1.28 -26.61
CA ARG A 8 1.89 2.48 -26.09
C ARG A 8 0.96 3.38 -25.29
N VAL A 9 1.54 4.21 -24.44
CA VAL A 9 0.83 5.29 -23.76
C VAL A 9 0.42 6.36 -24.78
N VAL A 10 -0.89 6.60 -24.90
CA VAL A 10 -1.47 7.66 -25.76
C VAL A 10 -2.24 8.71 -24.96
N ARG A 11 -2.52 8.46 -23.67
CA ARG A 11 -3.07 9.48 -22.77
C ARG A 11 -2.47 9.36 -21.37
N LEU A 12 -2.03 10.48 -20.81
CA LEU A 12 -1.44 10.54 -19.48
C LEU A 12 -1.76 11.87 -18.79
N ARG A 13 -2.26 11.82 -17.54
CA ARG A 13 -2.73 12.99 -16.76
C ARG A 13 -3.60 13.97 -17.55
N GLY A 14 -4.58 13.44 -18.30
CA GLY A 14 -5.52 14.24 -19.09
C GLY A 14 -4.97 14.80 -20.41
N GLN A 15 -3.67 14.61 -20.72
CA GLN A 15 -3.10 14.98 -22.02
C GLN A 15 -3.13 13.80 -22.98
N THR A 16 -3.54 14.07 -24.22
CA THR A 16 -3.70 13.09 -25.30
C THR A 16 -2.64 13.27 -26.37
N PHE A 17 -2.06 12.16 -26.81
CA PHE A 17 -0.95 12.06 -27.77
C PHE A 17 -1.27 11.10 -28.94
N GLY A 18 -2.48 10.52 -28.97
CA GLY A 18 -2.96 9.59 -29.98
C GLY A 18 -4.36 9.08 -29.65
N GLU A 19 -4.85 8.12 -30.43
CA GLU A 19 -6.16 7.49 -30.20
C GLU A 19 -6.07 6.40 -29.13
N GLU A 20 -6.96 6.47 -28.14
CA GLU A 20 -7.06 5.52 -27.03
C GLU A 20 -8.01 4.37 -27.37
N ARG A 21 -7.61 3.16 -26.96
CA ARG A 21 -8.34 1.91 -27.17
C ARG A 21 -8.68 1.23 -25.85
N GLU A 22 -7.78 1.33 -24.90
CA GLU A 22 -7.93 0.79 -23.55
C GLU A 22 -7.43 1.79 -22.52
N SER A 23 -7.97 1.69 -21.30
CA SER A 23 -7.52 2.49 -20.17
C SER A 23 -7.16 1.57 -18.99
N GLY A 24 -6.11 1.92 -18.26
CA GLY A 24 -5.73 1.23 -17.02
C GLY A 24 -5.03 2.14 -16.01
N ASP A 25 -4.82 1.63 -14.80
CA ASP A 25 -4.10 2.34 -13.75
C ASP A 25 -2.59 2.12 -13.83
N TYR A 26 -1.83 3.14 -13.47
CA TYR A 26 -0.38 3.00 -13.34
C TYR A 26 -0.05 2.42 -11.96
N VAL A 27 0.42 1.18 -11.93
CA VAL A 27 0.65 0.42 -10.70
C VAL A 27 1.96 0.76 -9.98
N GLY A 28 2.66 1.83 -10.39
CA GLY A 28 3.90 2.29 -9.74
C GLY A 28 5.18 1.60 -10.22
N LEU A 29 5.12 0.75 -11.25
CA LEU A 29 6.27 0.06 -11.83
C LEU A 29 6.71 0.70 -13.14
N CYS A 30 7.98 1.15 -13.20
CA CYS A 30 8.57 1.70 -14.41
C CYS A 30 9.92 1.05 -14.70
N ALA A 31 10.05 0.45 -15.89
CA ALA A 31 11.32 -0.05 -16.39
C ALA A 31 11.97 1.03 -17.27
N LEU A 32 13.21 1.39 -16.96
CA LEU A 32 13.97 2.42 -17.68
C LEU A 32 15.22 1.80 -18.29
N GLY A 33 15.38 1.96 -19.60
CA GLY A 33 16.66 1.73 -20.25
C GLY A 33 17.69 2.78 -19.85
N ARG A 34 18.98 2.53 -20.10
CA ARG A 34 20.08 3.47 -19.79
C ARG A 34 19.82 4.90 -20.26
N PRO A 35 19.33 5.16 -21.49
CA PRO A 35 19.03 6.54 -21.92
C PRO A 35 17.95 7.21 -21.08
N GLY A 36 16.91 6.44 -20.67
CA GLY A 36 15.85 6.94 -19.80
C GLY A 36 16.37 7.25 -18.40
N LEU A 37 17.23 6.40 -17.84
CA LEU A 37 17.87 6.62 -16.54
C LEU A 37 18.71 7.90 -16.53
N PHE A 38 19.49 8.16 -17.58
CA PHE A 38 20.29 9.38 -17.71
C PHE A 38 19.46 10.64 -18.00
N ALA A 39 18.23 10.47 -18.48
CA ALA A 39 17.30 11.57 -18.71
C ALA A 39 16.37 11.85 -17.51
N LEU A 40 16.48 11.07 -16.42
CA LEU A 40 15.73 11.37 -15.20
C LEU A 40 16.19 12.70 -14.60
N PRO A 41 15.25 13.54 -14.13
CA PRO A 41 15.61 14.71 -13.36
C PRO A 41 16.18 14.30 -12.00
N GLU A 42 17.07 15.11 -11.44
CA GLU A 42 17.61 14.89 -10.09
C GLU A 42 16.50 14.91 -9.01
N GLN A 43 15.48 15.74 -9.22
CA GLN A 43 14.31 15.85 -8.37
C GLN A 43 13.05 16.03 -9.21
N GLY A 44 11.92 15.50 -8.74
CA GLY A 44 10.61 15.71 -9.37
C GLY A 44 9.75 14.44 -9.42
N CYS A 45 8.67 14.52 -10.18
CA CYS A 45 7.71 13.46 -10.41
C CYS A 45 8.02 12.71 -11.71
N LEU A 46 8.17 11.38 -11.62
CA LEU A 46 8.42 10.51 -12.77
C LEU A 46 7.41 10.67 -13.92
N VAL A 47 6.15 10.99 -13.60
CA VAL A 47 5.12 11.21 -14.62
C VAL A 47 5.19 12.63 -15.17
N GLN A 48 5.23 13.64 -14.30
CA GLN A 48 5.14 15.04 -14.70
C GLN A 48 6.41 15.54 -15.39
N ASP A 49 7.55 15.21 -14.82
CA ASP A 49 8.84 15.82 -15.15
C ASP A 49 9.70 14.93 -16.05
N PHE A 50 9.32 13.66 -16.22
CA PHE A 50 10.02 12.72 -17.10
C PHE A 50 9.12 12.17 -18.22
N ALA A 51 8.04 11.44 -17.91
CA ALA A 51 7.22 10.79 -18.93
C ALA A 51 6.46 11.76 -19.85
N LEU A 52 5.81 12.79 -19.28
CA LEU A 52 5.04 13.77 -20.05
C LEU A 52 5.92 14.56 -21.04
N PRO A 53 7.10 15.08 -20.67
CA PRO A 53 8.01 15.71 -21.62
C PRO A 53 8.45 14.79 -22.77
N LEU A 54 8.66 13.50 -22.51
CA LEU A 54 8.98 12.52 -23.55
C LEU A 54 7.82 12.34 -24.53
N LEU A 55 6.61 12.15 -24.03
CA LEU A 55 5.40 12.01 -24.87
C LEU A 55 5.13 13.26 -25.72
N ARG A 56 5.33 14.46 -25.17
CA ARG A 56 5.22 15.72 -25.92
C ARG A 56 6.21 15.83 -27.08
N ARG A 57 7.38 15.19 -26.96
CA ARG A 57 8.38 15.07 -28.04
C ARG A 57 8.08 13.92 -29.01
N GLY A 58 6.97 13.21 -28.85
CA GLY A 58 6.62 12.05 -29.66
C GLY A 58 7.40 10.79 -29.31
N VAL A 59 8.13 10.77 -28.19
CA VAL A 59 8.84 9.56 -27.75
C VAL A 59 7.80 8.53 -27.30
N ARG A 60 7.94 7.32 -27.83
CA ARG A 60 7.11 6.18 -27.46
C ARG A 60 7.43 5.71 -26.04
N ILE A 61 6.39 5.49 -25.24
CA ILE A 61 6.46 4.81 -23.94
C ILE A 61 5.57 3.58 -24.02
N ASP A 62 6.16 2.39 -23.94
CA ASP A 62 5.44 1.12 -23.94
C ASP A 62 4.79 0.83 -22.60
N THR A 63 3.71 0.05 -22.62
CA THR A 63 3.05 -0.48 -21.43
C THR A 63 3.19 -1.99 -21.37
N VAL A 64 3.18 -2.54 -20.15
CA VAL A 64 3.11 -3.98 -19.91
C VAL A 64 1.91 -4.24 -19.00
N PRO A 65 0.90 -5.00 -19.45
CA PRO A 65 -0.24 -5.31 -18.61
C PRO A 65 0.20 -6.15 -17.42
N TYR A 66 -0.26 -5.78 -16.23
CA TYR A 66 -0.03 -6.56 -15.02
C TYR A 66 -1.31 -7.31 -14.67
N ALA A 67 -1.30 -8.63 -14.82
CA ALA A 67 -2.48 -9.48 -14.62
C ALA A 67 -2.78 -9.78 -13.14
N GLY A 68 -1.91 -9.34 -12.21
CA GLY A 68 -2.09 -9.61 -10.78
C GLY A 68 -2.96 -8.56 -10.09
N THR A 69 -3.50 -8.93 -8.92
CA THR A 69 -4.10 -7.97 -8.00
C THR A 69 -3.02 -7.07 -7.41
N VAL A 70 -3.24 -5.76 -7.47
CA VAL A 70 -2.39 -4.77 -6.80
C VAL A 70 -3.12 -4.28 -5.57
N ALA A 71 -2.47 -4.41 -4.42
CA ALA A 71 -2.94 -3.82 -3.20
C ALA A 71 -2.27 -2.46 -2.98
N PHE A 72 -3.08 -1.45 -2.69
CA PHE A 72 -2.62 -0.12 -2.32
C PHE A 72 -2.92 0.13 -0.82
N PRO A 73 -2.11 -0.43 0.10
CA PRO A 73 -2.37 -0.33 1.54
C PRO A 73 -2.37 1.11 2.07
N GLY A 74 -1.93 2.09 1.28
CA GLY A 74 -1.97 3.51 1.64
C GLY A 74 -3.25 4.25 1.26
N ASP A 75 -4.12 3.67 0.43
CA ASP A 75 -5.26 4.40 -0.16
C ASP A 75 -6.46 4.47 0.79
N SER A 76 -6.56 3.52 1.73
CA SER A 76 -7.58 3.55 2.77
C SER A 76 -7.13 2.82 4.03
N LEU A 77 -7.75 3.15 5.17
CA LEU A 77 -7.50 2.45 6.43
C LEU A 77 -7.97 0.99 6.39
N ALA A 78 -9.03 0.70 5.63
CA ALA A 78 -9.52 -0.66 5.43
C ALA A 78 -8.51 -1.50 4.63
N GLY A 79 -7.99 -0.96 3.52
CA GLY A 79 -6.92 -1.58 2.75
C GLY A 79 -5.65 -1.77 3.55
N TYR A 80 -5.25 -0.77 4.35
CA TYR A 80 -4.10 -0.88 5.24
C TYR A 80 -4.24 -2.05 6.23
N LEU A 81 -5.39 -2.16 6.89
CA LEU A 81 -5.65 -3.26 7.82
C LEU A 81 -5.66 -4.59 7.08
N ALA A 82 -6.42 -4.70 5.99
CA ALA A 82 -6.55 -5.92 5.20
C ALA A 82 -5.19 -6.47 4.75
N GLU A 83 -4.31 -5.62 4.22
CA GLU A 83 -2.99 -6.05 3.75
C GLU A 83 -2.06 -6.52 4.86
N ASN A 84 -2.12 -5.90 6.05
CA ASN A 84 -1.38 -6.38 7.21
C ASN A 84 -1.88 -7.76 7.66
N LEU A 85 -3.19 -8.00 7.61
CA LEU A 85 -3.79 -9.30 7.95
C LEU A 85 -3.46 -10.36 6.90
N SER A 86 -3.56 -10.04 5.61
CA SER A 86 -3.18 -10.97 4.54
C SER A 86 -1.69 -11.28 4.56
N TRP A 87 -0.84 -10.31 4.91
CA TRP A 87 0.59 -10.55 5.16
C TRP A 87 0.79 -11.54 6.32
N LEU A 88 0.07 -11.37 7.43
CA LEU A 88 0.14 -12.25 8.59
C LEU A 88 -0.24 -13.70 8.23
N GLU A 89 -1.30 -13.86 7.44
CA GLU A 89 -1.76 -15.16 6.93
C GLU A 89 -0.70 -15.82 6.03
N ARG A 90 -0.12 -15.07 5.09
CA ARG A 90 0.95 -15.58 4.19
C ARG A 90 2.21 -16.01 4.93
N ARG A 91 2.51 -15.43 6.10
CA ARG A 91 3.66 -15.87 6.92
C ARG A 91 3.43 -17.19 7.65
N GLY A 92 2.20 -17.72 7.66
CA GLY A 92 1.85 -18.93 8.40
C GLY A 92 1.94 -18.78 9.92
N THR A 93 2.02 -17.54 10.43
CA THR A 93 1.98 -17.28 11.87
C THR A 93 0.59 -17.61 12.40
N GLN A 94 0.50 -18.27 13.56
CA GLN A 94 -0.74 -18.79 14.17
C GLN A 94 -1.71 -17.69 14.68
N GLY A 95 -1.89 -16.61 13.91
CA GLY A 95 -2.82 -15.53 14.22
C GLY A 95 -2.21 -14.34 14.94
N ALA A 96 -0.89 -14.23 15.13
CA ALA A 96 -0.30 -13.02 15.69
C ALA A 96 1.13 -12.78 15.21
N HIS A 97 1.48 -11.51 15.05
CA HIS A 97 2.86 -11.07 14.90
C HIS A 97 3.21 -10.09 16.03
N LEU A 98 4.31 -10.37 16.73
CA LEU A 98 4.90 -9.47 17.70
C LEU A 98 6.24 -8.97 17.17
N GLY A 99 6.34 -7.66 16.97
CA GLY A 99 7.57 -6.99 16.60
C GLY A 99 8.58 -7.05 17.74
N ALA A 100 9.86 -6.81 17.42
CA ALA A 100 10.94 -6.81 18.39
C ALA A 100 10.64 -5.87 19.57
N GLY A 101 10.76 -6.39 20.80
CA GLY A 101 10.52 -5.61 22.03
C GLY A 101 9.06 -5.22 22.29
N ALA A 102 8.10 -5.74 21.54
CA ALA A 102 6.68 -5.55 21.85
C ALA A 102 6.34 -6.20 23.20
N GLN A 103 5.51 -5.51 23.99
CA GLN A 103 5.09 -5.94 25.32
C GLN A 103 3.57 -6.05 25.36
N VAL A 104 3.07 -7.21 25.80
CA VAL A 104 1.63 -7.47 25.91
C VAL A 104 1.35 -8.01 27.31
N ALA A 105 0.36 -7.43 27.98
CA ALA A 105 -0.04 -7.88 29.32
C ALA A 105 -0.50 -9.36 29.29
N PRO A 106 -0.18 -10.18 30.31
CA PRO A 106 -0.48 -11.61 30.31
C PRO A 106 -1.97 -11.97 30.17
N GLY A 107 -2.88 -11.06 30.53
CA GLY A 107 -4.33 -11.27 30.43
C GLY A 107 -4.93 -11.03 29.04
N ILE A 108 -4.09 -10.91 28.00
CA ILE A 108 -4.52 -10.55 26.65
C ILE A 108 -4.30 -11.71 25.68
N SER A 109 -5.36 -12.13 25.00
CA SER A 109 -5.27 -13.01 23.84
C SER A 109 -5.18 -12.20 22.54
N ILE A 110 -4.32 -12.62 21.63
CA ILE A 110 -4.08 -11.94 20.35
C ILE A 110 -4.51 -12.86 19.22
N GLU A 111 -5.35 -12.35 18.33
CA GLU A 111 -5.82 -13.09 17.18
C GLU A 111 -5.92 -12.20 15.94
N ARG A 112 -5.44 -12.74 14.82
CA ARG A 112 -5.25 -12.07 13.54
C ARG A 112 -4.76 -10.63 13.73
N SER A 113 -3.69 -10.42 14.48
CA SER A 113 -3.25 -9.05 14.81
C SER A 113 -1.74 -8.88 14.69
N VAL A 114 -1.34 -7.67 14.31
CA VAL A 114 0.07 -7.26 14.17
C VAL A 114 0.39 -6.23 15.24
N ILE A 115 1.34 -6.54 16.12
CA ILE A 115 1.83 -5.65 17.15
C ILE A 115 3.23 -5.18 16.75
N GLY A 116 3.37 -3.89 16.47
CA GLY A 116 4.62 -3.30 16.00
C GLY A 116 5.74 -3.36 17.04
N ALA A 117 6.98 -3.19 16.57
CA ALA A 117 8.16 -3.19 17.43
C ALA A 117 8.06 -2.15 18.56
N GLY A 118 8.42 -2.53 19.78
CA GLY A 118 8.36 -1.67 20.97
C GLY A 118 6.96 -1.21 21.40
N ALA A 119 5.89 -1.68 20.76
CA ALA A 119 4.53 -1.34 21.17
C ALA A 119 4.17 -1.97 22.51
N ARG A 120 3.28 -1.31 23.26
CA ARG A 120 2.78 -1.76 24.57
C ARG A 120 1.27 -1.97 24.51
N VAL A 121 0.81 -3.16 24.89
CA VAL A 121 -0.61 -3.49 24.98
C VAL A 121 -0.96 -3.87 26.40
N GLU A 122 -1.82 -3.08 27.03
CA GLU A 122 -2.22 -3.21 28.44
C GLU A 122 -3.68 -3.66 28.61
N GLY A 123 -4.02 -4.07 29.83
CA GLY A 123 -5.38 -4.48 30.20
C GLY A 123 -5.58 -5.99 30.13
N SER A 124 -6.79 -6.40 29.82
CA SER A 124 -7.20 -7.80 29.69
C SER A 124 -8.26 -7.96 28.59
N GLY A 125 -8.41 -9.18 28.08
CA GLY A 125 -9.38 -9.50 27.03
C GLY A 125 -8.71 -9.84 25.70
N ARG A 126 -9.35 -9.50 24.58
CA ARG A 126 -8.93 -9.93 23.24
C ARG A 126 -8.53 -8.75 22.36
N LEU A 127 -7.46 -8.92 21.59
CA LEU A 127 -7.14 -8.14 20.39
C LEU A 127 -7.46 -8.98 19.16
N LEU A 128 -8.41 -8.53 18.34
CA LEU A 128 -8.85 -9.24 17.15
C LEU A 128 -8.75 -8.35 15.90
N ARG A 129 -8.06 -8.79 14.85
CA ARG A 129 -7.97 -8.02 13.58
C ARG A 129 -7.48 -6.60 13.83
N CYS A 130 -6.37 -6.48 14.54
CA CYS A 130 -5.80 -5.20 14.94
C CYS A 130 -4.38 -4.99 14.39
N VAL A 131 -4.04 -3.73 14.13
CA VAL A 131 -2.66 -3.31 13.86
C VAL A 131 -2.28 -2.25 14.86
N VAL A 132 -1.32 -2.55 15.74
CA VAL A 132 -0.75 -1.59 16.68
C VAL A 132 0.59 -1.13 16.11
N TRP A 133 0.72 0.16 15.82
CA TRP A 133 1.94 0.70 15.20
C TRP A 133 3.17 0.54 16.11
N PRO A 134 4.39 0.50 15.53
CA PRO A 134 5.62 0.49 16.32
C PRO A 134 5.65 1.61 17.36
N GLY A 135 6.01 1.28 18.60
CA GLY A 135 6.09 2.20 19.73
C GLY A 135 4.73 2.71 20.26
N ALA A 136 3.60 2.30 19.68
CA ALA A 136 2.29 2.72 20.15
C ALA A 136 1.88 2.05 21.47
N SER A 137 1.03 2.74 22.23
CA SER A 137 0.36 2.18 23.42
C SER A 137 -1.11 1.89 23.12
N ALA A 138 -1.57 0.68 23.42
CA ALA A 138 -2.94 0.23 23.22
C ALA A 138 -3.50 -0.40 24.51
N ARG A 139 -4.82 -0.42 24.63
CA ARG A 139 -5.52 -1.07 25.74
C ARG A 139 -6.61 -2.00 25.22
N ALA A 140 -6.56 -3.27 25.62
CA ALA A 140 -7.56 -4.29 25.30
C ALA A 140 -8.89 -4.02 26.06
N PRO A 141 -10.03 -4.51 25.54
CA PRO A 141 -10.21 -5.24 24.29
C PRO A 141 -10.27 -4.32 23.05
N LEU A 142 -9.81 -4.83 21.90
CA LEU A 142 -9.91 -4.14 20.61
C LEU A 142 -10.30 -5.13 19.50
N GLU A 143 -11.14 -4.66 18.60
CA GLU A 143 -11.49 -5.35 17.37
C GLU A 143 -11.54 -4.34 16.24
N ASN A 144 -11.09 -4.67 15.03
CA ASN A 144 -11.34 -3.74 13.94
C ASN A 144 -10.46 -2.51 13.98
N THR A 145 -9.29 -2.53 14.61
CA THR A 145 -8.68 -1.28 15.07
C THR A 145 -7.23 -1.14 14.64
N ILE A 146 -6.90 0.04 14.12
CA ILE A 146 -5.53 0.50 13.97
C ILE A 146 -5.21 1.44 15.14
N VAL A 147 -4.12 1.18 15.86
CA VAL A 147 -3.63 2.06 16.94
C VAL A 147 -2.35 2.74 16.48
N THR A 148 -2.39 4.06 16.41
CA THR A 148 -1.26 4.89 15.97
C THR A 148 -0.30 5.20 17.11
N THR A 149 0.88 5.74 16.79
CA THR A 149 1.91 6.14 17.77
C THR A 149 1.44 7.20 18.77
N SER A 150 0.47 8.04 18.41
CA SER A 150 -0.14 9.01 19.34
C SER A 150 -1.16 8.37 20.30
N GLY A 151 -1.36 7.05 20.21
CA GLY A 151 -2.39 6.33 20.97
C GLY A 151 -3.80 6.47 20.38
N LYS A 152 -3.98 7.21 19.26
CA LYS A 152 -5.27 7.29 18.58
C LYS A 152 -5.68 5.90 18.08
N ARG A 153 -6.89 5.50 18.46
CA ARG A 153 -7.56 4.28 18.00
C ARG A 153 -8.48 4.63 16.85
N VAL A 154 -8.27 4.01 15.71
CA VAL A 154 -9.11 4.19 14.53
C VAL A 154 -9.82 2.88 14.24
N ARG A 155 -11.13 2.87 14.47
CA ARG A 155 -11.97 1.73 14.12
C ARG A 155 -12.16 1.73 12.61
N VAL A 156 -11.88 0.58 12.03
CA VAL A 156 -12.04 0.26 10.62
C VAL A 156 -13.33 -0.53 10.52
N GLU A 157 -14.29 0.01 9.78
CA GLU A 157 -15.50 -0.73 9.43
C GLU A 157 -15.12 -1.86 8.46
N ALA A 158 -15.76 -3.01 8.61
CA ALA A 158 -15.56 -4.10 7.67
C ALA A 158 -16.05 -3.62 6.30
N SER A 159 -15.15 -3.58 5.31
CA SER A 159 -15.57 -3.40 3.92
C SER A 159 -16.50 -4.57 3.56
N ALA A 160 -17.67 -4.26 3.00
CA ALA A 160 -18.52 -5.29 2.41
C ALA A 160 -17.72 -6.02 1.31
N PRO A 161 -17.88 -7.35 1.17
CA PRO A 161 -17.18 -8.14 0.17
C PRO A 161 -17.48 -7.69 -1.26
#